data_AF-A0A7V9BEU3-F1
#
_entry.id   AF-A0A7V9BEU3-F1
#
_cell.length_a   1.000
_cell.length_b   1.000
_cell.length_c   1.000
_cell.angle_alpha   90.00
_cell.angle_beta   90.00
_cell.angle_gamma   90.00
#
_symmetry.space_group_name_H-M   'P 1'
#
loop_
_entity.id
_entity.type
_entity.pdbx_description
1 polymer ?
#
loop_
_entity_poly.entity_id
_entity_poly.type
_entity_poly.pdbx_seq_one_letter_code
_entity_poly.pdbx_strand_id
1 'polypeptide(L)'
;MRRFALAVVCLSAVALVGTPAFAHLDMTDRYTHGACPASAANRIDPINVVFTTWGTSRRAESQVEAHAGWTAVSGSAQYFVDHGGCAQMHTQRASGHGSRFHVRLRGQHADPTLGWTATAAAHHEDLVLFPVPCGHAVDANGPSGSGFDQARDELERRFTSAGHVSSRVWWGNTQSFKQCDGDYAASDGWAVFIQLHQAGDS
;
A
#
# COMPACT_ATOMS: atom_id res chain seq x y z
N MET A 1 56.96 30.20 -36.45
CA MET A 1 55.54 29.77 -36.42
C MET A 1 55.25 29.12 -35.07
N ARG A 2 54.75 29.89 -34.08
CA ARG A 2 54.48 29.43 -32.71
C ARG A 2 53.00 29.06 -32.60
N ARG A 3 52.71 27.79 -32.29
CA ARG A 3 51.36 27.25 -32.07
C ARG A 3 50.88 27.67 -30.67
N PHE A 4 49.78 28.41 -30.58
CA PHE A 4 49.05 28.62 -29.35
C PHE A 4 48.07 27.45 -29.16
N ALA A 5 48.22 26.70 -28.07
CA ALA A 5 47.25 25.70 -27.64
C ALA A 5 46.35 26.34 -26.58
N LEU A 6 45.08 26.55 -26.92
CA LEU A 6 44.03 26.86 -25.94
C LEU A 6 43.60 25.53 -25.31
N ALA A 7 43.86 25.35 -24.02
CA ALA A 7 43.27 24.28 -23.23
C ALA A 7 41.87 24.73 -22.76
N VAL A 8 40.83 24.15 -23.33
CA VAL A 8 39.44 24.32 -22.87
C VAL A 8 39.21 23.34 -21.73
N VAL A 9 39.09 23.86 -20.51
CA VAL A 9 38.67 23.08 -19.34
C VAL A 9 37.14 23.06 -19.31
N CYS A 10 36.52 21.96 -19.73
CA CYS A 10 35.10 21.71 -19.49
C CYS A 10 34.91 21.28 -18.02
N LEU A 11 34.42 22.20 -17.18
CA LEU A 11 33.82 21.82 -15.90
C LEU A 11 32.45 21.19 -16.17
N SER A 12 32.38 19.86 -16.12
CA SER A 12 31.11 19.15 -16.06
C SER A 12 30.52 19.31 -14.67
N ALA A 13 29.53 20.19 -14.53
CA ALA A 13 28.70 20.27 -13.33
C ALA A 13 27.86 18.99 -13.22
N VAL A 14 28.33 18.04 -12.42
CA VAL A 14 27.51 16.89 -12.03
C VAL A 14 26.46 17.42 -11.06
N ALA A 15 25.26 17.69 -11.59
CA ALA A 15 24.09 17.90 -10.76
C ALA A 15 23.82 16.58 -10.02
N LEU A 16 24.23 16.53 -8.75
CA LEU A 16 23.76 15.52 -7.80
C LEU A 16 22.26 15.75 -7.63
N VAL A 17 21.48 15.10 -8.48
CA VAL A 17 20.04 14.96 -8.27
C VAL A 17 19.88 14.13 -7.00
N GLY A 18 19.70 14.81 -5.87
CA GLY A 18 19.38 14.16 -4.61
C GLY A 18 18.09 13.37 -4.82
N THR A 19 18.20 12.04 -4.84
CA THR A 19 17.03 11.18 -4.75
C THR A 19 16.31 11.53 -3.47
N PRO A 20 15.01 11.90 -3.48
CA PRO A 20 14.30 12.14 -2.24
C PRO A 20 14.34 10.85 -1.43
N ALA A 21 14.80 10.96 -0.19
CA ALA A 21 14.99 9.86 0.74
C ALA A 21 13.62 9.31 1.20
N PHE A 22 12.90 8.64 0.31
CA PHE A 22 11.72 7.82 0.62
C PHE A 22 12.12 6.35 0.91
N ALA A 23 13.42 6.08 1.06
CA ALA A 23 14.00 4.75 1.20
C ALA A 23 14.00 4.18 2.63
N HIS A 24 13.31 4.82 3.59
CA HIS A 24 13.51 4.50 5.00
C HIS A 24 12.55 3.44 5.55
N LEU A 25 11.33 3.32 4.99
CA LEU A 25 10.46 2.19 5.28
C LEU A 25 11.19 0.92 4.82
N ASP A 26 11.40 -0.02 5.74
CA ASP A 26 12.06 -1.27 5.40
C ASP A 26 11.17 -2.08 4.42
N MET A 27 11.38 -1.85 3.12
CA MET A 27 10.62 -2.43 2.01
C MET A 27 10.94 -3.92 1.80
N THR A 28 11.20 -4.67 2.86
CA THR A 28 11.60 -6.09 2.78
C THR A 28 10.58 -6.95 2.07
N ASP A 29 9.28 -6.62 2.12
CA ASP A 29 8.30 -7.11 1.16
C ASP A 29 7.23 -6.04 0.84
N ARG A 30 6.63 -6.14 -0.35
CA ARG A 30 5.62 -5.22 -0.89
C ARG A 30 4.27 -5.90 -1.10
N TYR A 31 4.13 -7.10 -0.53
CA TYR A 31 2.96 -7.94 -0.59
C TYR A 31 2.63 -8.50 0.79
N THR A 32 1.38 -8.88 0.97
CA THR A 32 0.96 -9.78 2.03
C THR A 32 1.15 -11.23 1.59
N HIS A 33 1.16 -12.14 2.56
CA HIS A 33 1.41 -13.56 2.35
C HIS A 33 0.32 -14.41 2.99
N GLY A 34 0.06 -15.57 2.40
CA GLY A 34 -0.87 -16.57 2.94
C GLY A 34 -0.30 -17.35 4.14
N ALA A 35 1.03 -17.35 4.33
CA ALA A 35 1.68 -18.05 5.43
C ALA A 35 3.09 -17.48 5.71
N CYS A 36 3.65 -17.85 6.87
CA CYS A 36 5.07 -17.67 7.18
C CYS A 36 5.80 -19.03 7.09
N PRO A 37 7.07 -19.09 6.63
CA PRO A 37 7.87 -17.96 6.15
C PRO A 37 7.31 -17.35 4.86
N ALA A 38 7.44 -16.03 4.72
CA ALA A 38 7.03 -15.31 3.54
C ALA A 38 7.89 -15.71 2.34
N SER A 39 7.26 -15.87 1.18
CA SER A 39 7.94 -16.21 -0.07
C SER A 39 7.19 -15.65 -1.27
N ALA A 40 7.83 -15.59 -2.43
CA ALA A 40 7.15 -15.19 -3.67
C ALA A 40 5.97 -16.12 -4.02
N ALA A 41 6.05 -17.40 -3.65
CA ALA A 41 5.04 -18.41 -3.96
C ALA A 41 3.73 -18.26 -3.16
N ASN A 42 3.75 -17.53 -2.04
CA ASN A 42 2.58 -17.37 -1.19
C ASN A 42 2.12 -15.92 -1.04
N ARG A 43 2.53 -15.02 -1.96
CA ARG A 43 2.00 -13.66 -2.04
C ARG A 43 0.50 -13.66 -2.36
N ILE A 44 -0.24 -12.73 -1.75
CA ILE A 44 -1.69 -12.63 -1.91
C ILE A 44 -2.09 -11.24 -2.43
N ASP A 45 -1.91 -10.20 -1.62
CA ASP A 45 -2.33 -8.84 -1.96
C ASP A 45 -1.10 -7.91 -2.00
N PRO A 46 -1.03 -6.94 -2.92
CA PRO A 46 -0.03 -5.87 -2.85
C PRO A 46 -0.31 -4.95 -1.66
N ILE A 47 0.76 -4.55 -0.96
CA ILE A 47 0.69 -3.44 -0.01
C ILE A 47 0.63 -2.14 -0.81
N ASN A 48 -0.50 -1.44 -0.75
CA ASN A 48 -0.77 -0.25 -1.56
C ASN A 48 -1.14 0.99 -0.75
N VAL A 49 -1.21 0.88 0.59
CA VAL A 49 -1.42 2.03 1.49
C VAL A 49 -0.42 1.96 2.63
N VAL A 50 0.16 3.12 2.98
CA VAL A 50 1.08 3.30 4.09
C VAL A 50 0.62 4.48 4.93
N PHE A 51 0.28 4.23 6.19
CA PHE A 51 0.02 5.27 7.17
C PHE A 51 1.32 5.65 7.87
N THR A 52 1.59 6.95 8.00
CA THR A 52 2.85 7.49 8.54
C THR A 52 2.61 8.52 9.63
N THR A 53 3.71 9.03 10.22
CA THR A 53 3.81 9.97 11.34
C THR A 53 3.27 9.39 12.65
N TRP A 54 1.97 9.18 12.71
CA TRP A 54 1.25 8.55 13.83
C TRP A 54 0.59 7.22 13.41
N GLY A 55 1.15 6.55 12.40
CA GLY A 55 0.67 5.32 11.79
C GLY A 55 0.72 4.07 12.66
N THR A 56 0.43 4.12 13.95
CA THR A 56 0.27 2.88 14.74
C THR A 56 -0.91 2.05 14.22
N SER A 57 -0.91 0.73 14.41
CA SER A 57 -2.01 -0.15 13.95
C SER A 57 -3.39 0.33 14.41
N ARG A 58 -3.52 0.67 15.70
CA ARG A 58 -4.77 1.17 16.29
C ARG A 58 -5.18 2.53 15.73
N ARG A 59 -4.22 3.41 15.44
CA ARG A 59 -4.51 4.74 14.86
C ARG A 59 -4.94 4.62 13.41
N ALA A 60 -4.24 3.81 12.61
CA ALA A 60 -4.63 3.53 11.23
C ALA A 60 -6.04 2.93 11.17
N GLU A 61 -6.31 1.93 12.01
CA GLU A 61 -7.64 1.32 12.17
C GLU A 61 -8.72 2.37 12.50
N SER A 62 -8.53 3.17 13.54
CA SER A 62 -9.54 4.14 13.97
C SER A 62 -9.75 5.26 12.94
N GLN A 63 -8.73 5.61 12.16
CA GLN A 63 -8.84 6.64 11.12
C GLN A 63 -9.51 6.08 9.86
N VAL A 64 -9.29 4.81 9.51
CA VAL A 64 -10.04 4.14 8.45
C VAL A 64 -11.53 4.09 8.82
N GLU A 65 -11.86 3.74 10.07
CA GLU A 65 -13.24 3.78 10.56
C GLU A 65 -13.83 5.19 10.48
N ALA A 66 -13.11 6.20 10.98
CA ALA A 66 -13.62 7.56 11.07
C ALA A 66 -13.83 8.25 9.71
N HIS A 67 -12.92 8.03 8.76
CA HIS A 67 -12.91 8.78 7.49
C HIS A 67 -13.46 8.00 6.31
N ALA A 68 -13.29 6.67 6.29
CA ALA A 68 -13.84 5.84 5.23
C ALA A 68 -15.17 5.17 5.64
N GLY A 69 -15.50 5.13 6.94
CA GLY A 69 -16.71 4.48 7.45
C GLY A 69 -16.63 2.96 7.40
N TRP A 70 -15.43 2.38 7.19
CA TRP A 70 -15.26 0.95 7.05
C TRP A 70 -15.19 0.30 8.44
N THR A 71 -15.94 -0.78 8.63
CA THR A 71 -16.14 -1.39 9.95
C THR A 71 -15.46 -2.76 10.04
N ALA A 72 -15.34 -3.25 11.27
CA ALA A 72 -14.70 -4.54 11.55
C ALA A 72 -15.41 -5.68 10.82
N VAL A 73 -14.63 -6.49 10.12
CA VAL A 73 -15.11 -7.72 9.47
C VAL A 73 -14.24 -8.91 9.83
N SER A 74 -14.80 -10.11 9.69
CA SER A 74 -14.07 -11.37 9.78
C SER A 74 -13.63 -11.84 8.39
N GLY A 75 -12.63 -12.71 8.37
CA GLY A 75 -12.02 -13.21 7.14
C GLY A 75 -10.70 -13.90 7.43
N SER A 76 -10.14 -14.56 6.40
CA SER A 76 -8.85 -15.22 6.49
C SER A 76 -7.74 -14.24 6.82
N ALA A 77 -6.83 -14.69 7.68
CA ALA A 77 -5.64 -13.94 8.02
C ALA A 77 -4.67 -13.88 6.84
N GLN A 78 -3.94 -12.77 6.75
CA GLN A 78 -2.75 -12.65 5.92
C GLN A 78 -1.59 -12.13 6.77
N TYR A 79 -0.38 -12.36 6.28
CA TYR A 79 0.87 -12.05 6.97
C TYR A 79 1.61 -10.96 6.23
N PHE A 80 2.22 -10.05 6.98
CA PHE A 80 3.02 -8.95 6.47
C PHE A 80 4.46 -9.18 6.91
N VAL A 81 5.41 -8.75 6.07
CA VAL A 81 6.84 -8.81 6.36
C VAL A 81 7.32 -7.42 6.74
N ASP A 82 8.13 -7.35 7.80
CA ASP A 82 8.77 -6.14 8.26
C ASP A 82 10.05 -6.50 9.02
N HIS A 83 11.19 -5.89 8.66
CA HIS A 83 12.50 -6.16 9.26
C HIS A 83 12.88 -7.65 9.29
N GLY A 84 12.54 -8.37 8.22
CA GLY A 84 12.76 -9.82 8.10
C GLY A 84 11.84 -10.69 8.95
N GLY A 85 10.97 -10.08 9.77
CA GLY A 85 9.93 -10.76 10.52
C GLY A 85 8.67 -10.93 9.68
N CYS A 86 8.04 -12.10 9.74
CA CYS A 86 6.75 -12.38 9.12
C CYS A 86 5.71 -12.52 10.23
N ALA A 87 4.70 -11.66 10.22
CA ALA A 87 3.71 -11.60 11.29
C ALA A 87 2.30 -11.37 10.75
N GLN A 88 1.32 -11.93 11.46
CA GLN A 88 -0.08 -11.82 11.10
C GLN A 88 -0.53 -10.34 11.11
N MET A 89 -1.49 -10.01 10.25
CA MET A 89 -2.23 -8.75 10.30
C MET A 89 -2.80 -8.49 11.69
N HIS A 90 -2.93 -7.22 12.08
CA HIS A 90 -3.58 -6.87 13.35
C HIS A 90 -5.10 -6.82 13.23
N THR A 91 -5.60 -6.33 12.10
CA THR A 91 -7.02 -6.05 11.93
C THR A 91 -7.39 -5.96 10.45
N GLN A 92 -8.68 -5.97 10.16
CA GLN A 92 -9.22 -5.77 8.82
C GLN A 92 -10.55 -5.01 8.85
N ARG A 93 -10.82 -4.19 7.84
CA ARG A 93 -11.99 -3.30 7.75
C ARG A 93 -12.60 -3.33 6.37
N ALA A 94 -13.94 -3.31 6.28
CA ALA A 94 -14.62 -3.25 5.00
C ALA A 94 -15.79 -2.25 4.98
N SER A 95 -16.14 -1.78 3.79
CA SER A 95 -17.28 -0.89 3.56
C SER A 95 -18.63 -1.61 3.57
N GLY A 96 -18.67 -2.94 3.66
CA GLY A 96 -19.90 -3.75 3.60
C GLY A 96 -19.68 -5.28 3.55
N HIS A 97 -20.67 -6.02 3.03
CA HIS A 97 -20.69 -7.48 3.00
C HIS A 97 -20.65 -8.12 1.60
N GLY A 98 -21.17 -7.45 0.57
CA GLY A 98 -21.18 -7.93 -0.82
C GLY A 98 -19.99 -7.36 -1.60
N SER A 99 -20.30 -6.61 -2.65
CA SER A 99 -19.37 -5.69 -3.31
C SER A 99 -18.91 -4.63 -2.31
N ARG A 100 -17.60 -4.54 -2.09
CA ARG A 100 -17.05 -3.72 -1.00
C ARG A 100 -15.59 -3.38 -1.21
N PHE A 101 -15.20 -2.28 -0.60
CA PHE A 101 -13.81 -2.03 -0.28
C PHE A 101 -13.43 -2.77 1.00
N HIS A 102 -12.23 -3.32 1.02
CA HIS A 102 -11.68 -4.07 2.13
C HIS A 102 -10.21 -3.68 2.32
N VAL A 103 -9.73 -3.67 3.56
CA VAL A 103 -8.32 -3.45 3.89
C VAL A 103 -7.88 -4.32 5.04
N ARG A 104 -6.71 -4.93 4.89
CA ARG A 104 -5.97 -5.61 5.96
C ARG A 104 -4.83 -4.71 6.41
N LEU A 105 -4.64 -4.58 7.73
CA LEU A 105 -3.74 -3.60 8.33
C LEU A 105 -2.74 -4.28 9.26
N ARG A 106 -1.49 -3.81 9.21
CA ARG A 106 -0.46 -4.14 10.20
C ARG A 106 0.36 -2.91 10.55
N GLY A 107 0.56 -2.69 11.85
CA GLY A 107 1.51 -1.71 12.37
C GLY A 107 2.91 -2.28 12.25
N GLN A 108 3.83 -1.43 11.81
CA GLN A 108 5.23 -1.78 11.59
C GLN A 108 6.11 -1.13 12.64
N HIS A 109 7.39 -1.48 12.63
CA HIS A 109 8.37 -0.81 13.46
C HIS A 109 8.39 0.70 13.14
N ALA A 110 8.65 1.50 14.18
CA ALA A 110 8.80 2.93 14.00
C ALA A 110 10.00 3.23 13.10
N ASP A 111 9.79 4.11 12.13
CA ASP A 111 10.81 4.56 11.21
C ASP A 111 11.34 5.95 11.65
N PRO A 112 12.66 6.17 11.70
CA PRO A 112 13.22 7.47 12.11
C PRO A 112 12.79 8.66 11.23
N THR A 113 12.42 8.42 9.98
CA THR A 113 12.04 9.47 9.01
C THR A 113 10.53 9.62 8.91
N LEU A 114 9.80 8.51 8.88
CA LEU A 114 8.36 8.45 8.69
C LEU A 114 7.57 8.39 10.00
N GLY A 115 8.23 8.26 11.15
CA GLY A 115 7.59 8.11 12.46
C GLY A 115 6.96 6.73 12.64
N TRP A 116 5.84 6.66 13.36
CA TRP A 116 5.08 5.42 13.47
C TRP A 116 4.44 5.08 12.13
N THR A 117 4.58 3.83 11.68
CA THR A 117 4.06 3.39 10.40
C THR A 117 3.16 2.15 10.50
N ALA A 118 2.16 2.10 9.62
CA ALA A 118 1.33 0.92 9.40
C ALA A 118 1.14 0.74 7.91
N THR A 119 1.25 -0.49 7.44
CA THR A 119 1.00 -0.84 6.05
C THR A 119 -0.37 -1.48 5.91
N ALA A 120 -0.99 -1.27 4.75
CA ALA A 120 -2.28 -1.81 4.41
C ALA A 120 -2.29 -2.41 3.01
N ALA A 121 -3.00 -3.52 2.88
CA ALA A 121 -3.36 -4.12 1.60
C ALA A 121 -4.86 -3.90 1.41
N ALA A 122 -5.19 -2.87 0.63
CA ALA A 122 -6.55 -2.48 0.31
C ALA A 122 -6.98 -3.05 -1.05
N HIS A 123 -8.21 -3.54 -1.17
CA HIS A 123 -8.80 -4.01 -2.42
C HIS A 123 -10.31 -3.81 -2.42
N HIS A 124 -10.86 -3.50 -3.58
CA HIS A 124 -12.28 -3.67 -3.87
C HIS A 124 -12.50 -5.11 -4.33
N GLU A 125 -13.53 -5.73 -3.79
CA GLU A 125 -13.85 -7.13 -4.04
C GLU A 125 -15.37 -7.34 -4.14
N ASP A 126 -15.76 -8.27 -4.98
CA ASP A 126 -17.14 -8.69 -5.18
C ASP A 126 -17.39 -10.08 -4.60
N LEU A 127 -18.56 -10.27 -3.99
CA LEU A 127 -18.98 -11.57 -3.49
C LEU A 127 -19.47 -12.44 -4.66
N VAL A 128 -18.69 -13.48 -4.99
CA VAL A 128 -18.98 -14.43 -6.06
C VAL A 128 -19.81 -15.60 -5.52
N LEU A 129 -21.10 -15.59 -5.86
CA LEU A 129 -22.08 -16.61 -5.46
C LEU A 129 -22.47 -17.58 -6.59
N PHE A 130 -22.14 -17.27 -7.84
CA PHE A 130 -22.50 -18.07 -9.02
C PHE A 130 -21.40 -17.98 -10.09
N PRO A 131 -21.25 -19.01 -10.95
CA PRO A 131 -21.98 -20.29 -10.95
C PRO A 131 -21.49 -21.26 -9.86
N VAL A 132 -20.27 -21.08 -9.36
CA VAL A 132 -19.71 -21.83 -8.22
C VAL A 132 -19.30 -20.82 -7.16
N PRO A 133 -19.95 -20.79 -5.98
CA PRO A 133 -19.58 -19.88 -4.91
C PRO A 133 -18.11 -20.06 -4.51
N CYS A 134 -17.35 -18.97 -4.47
CA CYS A 134 -15.93 -19.03 -4.12
C CYS A 134 -15.48 -17.96 -3.12
N GLY A 135 -16.40 -17.10 -2.67
CA GLY A 135 -16.11 -16.03 -1.70
C GLY A 135 -15.94 -14.69 -2.41
N HIS A 136 -15.07 -13.85 -1.87
CA HIS A 136 -14.77 -12.55 -2.45
C HIS A 136 -13.64 -12.65 -3.49
N ALA A 137 -13.84 -12.03 -4.65
CA ALA A 137 -12.85 -11.90 -5.71
C ALA A 137 -12.51 -10.42 -5.93
N VAL A 138 -11.22 -10.09 -5.99
CA VAL A 138 -10.77 -8.72 -6.28
C VAL A 138 -11.11 -8.36 -7.72
N ASP A 139 -11.66 -7.18 -7.95
CA ASP A 139 -12.01 -6.75 -9.30
C ASP A 139 -10.80 -6.80 -10.25
N ALA A 140 -11.01 -7.36 -11.45
CA ALA A 140 -10.03 -7.39 -12.50
C ALA A 140 -9.62 -5.98 -12.97
N ASN A 141 -8.50 -5.88 -13.68
CA ASN A 141 -8.05 -4.62 -14.27
C ASN A 141 -9.08 -4.08 -15.28
N GLY A 142 -9.68 -2.92 -14.95
CA GLY A 142 -10.61 -2.20 -15.81
C GLY A 142 -10.20 -0.74 -16.06
N PRO A 143 -11.11 0.10 -16.60
CA PRO A 143 -10.85 1.52 -16.85
C PRO A 143 -10.45 2.32 -15.59
N SER A 144 -10.87 1.85 -14.41
CA SER A 144 -10.55 2.44 -13.10
C SER A 144 -9.40 1.73 -12.38
N GLY A 145 -8.63 0.89 -13.09
CA GLY A 145 -7.65 -0.01 -12.49
C GLY A 145 -8.29 -1.31 -11.97
N SER A 146 -7.50 -2.10 -11.25
CA SER A 146 -7.95 -3.30 -10.52
C SER A 146 -8.62 -2.92 -9.20
N GLY A 147 -9.23 -3.89 -8.52
CA GLY A 147 -9.76 -3.69 -7.17
C GLY A 147 -8.69 -3.16 -6.19
N PHE A 148 -7.42 -3.53 -6.36
CA PHE A 148 -6.31 -2.98 -5.58
C PHE A 148 -6.18 -1.46 -5.78
N ASP A 149 -6.27 -0.99 -7.01
CA ASP A 149 -6.12 0.43 -7.35
C ASP A 149 -7.34 1.22 -6.85
N GLN A 150 -8.54 0.67 -7.07
CA GLN A 150 -9.81 1.28 -6.64
C GLN A 150 -9.84 1.53 -5.12
N ALA A 151 -9.44 0.57 -4.30
CA ALA A 151 -9.47 0.72 -2.85
C ALA A 151 -8.39 1.65 -2.29
N ARG A 152 -7.18 1.62 -2.89
CA ARG A 152 -6.13 2.60 -2.57
C ARG A 152 -6.63 4.01 -2.84
N ASP A 153 -7.21 4.23 -4.03
CA ASP A 153 -7.66 5.54 -4.48
C ASP A 153 -8.86 6.02 -3.65
N GLU A 154 -9.76 5.12 -3.25
CA GLU A 154 -10.85 5.42 -2.32
C GLU A 154 -10.33 5.85 -0.94
N LEU A 155 -9.37 5.13 -0.36
CA LEU A 155 -8.75 5.53 0.91
C LEU A 155 -8.04 6.87 0.78
N GLU A 156 -7.23 7.07 -0.26
CA GLU A 156 -6.58 8.35 -0.53
C GLU A 156 -7.61 9.49 -0.55
N ARG A 157 -8.66 9.35 -1.36
CA ARG A 157 -9.73 10.33 -1.51
C ARG A 157 -10.44 10.66 -0.19
N ARG A 158 -10.73 9.65 0.64
CA ARG A 158 -11.40 9.83 1.94
C ARG A 158 -10.51 10.59 2.91
N PHE A 159 -9.24 10.23 2.99
CA PHE A 159 -8.28 10.86 3.89
C PHE A 159 -7.92 12.28 3.45
N THR A 160 -7.71 12.53 2.16
CA THR A 160 -7.48 13.89 1.65
C THR A 160 -8.69 14.79 1.88
N SER A 161 -9.90 14.25 1.72
CA SER A 161 -11.14 14.99 2.03
C SER A 161 -11.28 15.33 3.52
N ALA A 162 -10.65 14.53 4.39
CA ALA A 162 -10.58 14.78 5.83
C ALA A 162 -9.38 15.65 6.24
N GLY A 163 -8.62 16.20 5.28
CA GLY A 163 -7.51 17.12 5.54
C GLY A 163 -6.15 16.46 5.74
N HIS A 164 -6.02 15.15 5.52
CA HIS A 164 -4.72 14.47 5.58
C HIS A 164 -3.88 14.76 4.34
N VAL A 165 -2.57 14.87 4.53
CA VAL A 165 -1.59 14.93 3.44
C VAL A 165 -1.38 13.51 2.89
N SER A 166 -1.50 13.36 1.58
CA SER A 166 -1.14 12.14 0.85
C SER A 166 -0.01 12.37 -0.15
N SER A 167 0.71 11.30 -0.48
CA SER A 167 1.66 11.26 -1.59
C SER A 167 1.71 9.85 -2.17
N ARG A 168 2.13 9.69 -3.43
CA ARG A 168 2.27 8.37 -4.06
C ARG A 168 3.73 8.04 -4.30
N VAL A 169 4.10 6.79 -4.08
CA VAL A 169 5.44 6.25 -4.35
C VAL A 169 5.33 4.98 -5.18
N TRP A 170 6.12 4.90 -6.25
CA TRP A 170 6.16 3.70 -7.08
C TRP A 170 6.89 2.58 -6.35
N TRP A 171 6.17 1.52 -6.04
CA TRP A 171 6.68 0.31 -5.39
C TRP A 171 6.82 -0.85 -6.38
N GLY A 172 6.24 -0.76 -7.58
CA GLY A 172 6.37 -1.80 -8.61
C GLY A 172 5.82 -3.16 -8.19
N ASN A 173 4.87 -3.18 -7.25
CA ASN A 173 4.20 -4.40 -6.81
C ASN A 173 3.05 -4.78 -7.76
N THR A 174 3.40 -5.03 -9.02
CA THR A 174 2.48 -5.24 -10.14
C THR A 174 2.21 -6.72 -10.43
N GLN A 175 2.49 -7.63 -9.48
CA GLN A 175 2.22 -9.06 -9.68
C GLN A 175 0.73 -9.26 -9.89
N SER A 176 0.39 -10.08 -10.89
CA SER A 176 -1.00 -10.46 -11.18
C SER A 176 -1.39 -11.69 -10.39
N PHE A 177 -2.56 -11.64 -9.76
CA PHE A 177 -3.10 -12.69 -8.91
C PHE A 177 -4.40 -13.23 -9.50
N LYS A 178 -4.44 -14.54 -9.70
CA LYS A 178 -5.66 -15.22 -10.11
C LYS A 178 -6.66 -15.24 -8.95
N GLN A 179 -7.86 -14.73 -9.20
CA GLN A 179 -8.98 -14.68 -8.28
C GLN A 179 -9.83 -15.95 -8.41
N CYS A 180 -10.76 -16.13 -7.47
CA CYS A 180 -11.51 -17.37 -7.36
C CYS A 180 -12.57 -17.56 -8.46
N ASP A 181 -13.02 -16.47 -9.07
CA ASP A 181 -13.87 -16.44 -10.26
C ASP A 181 -13.11 -16.75 -11.57
N GLY A 182 -11.78 -16.85 -11.50
CA GLY A 182 -10.90 -17.12 -12.61
C GLY A 182 -10.25 -15.90 -13.23
N ASP A 183 -10.67 -14.69 -12.84
CA ASP A 183 -10.11 -13.44 -13.31
C ASP A 183 -8.74 -13.16 -12.70
N TYR A 184 -8.05 -12.17 -13.26
CA TYR A 184 -6.73 -11.75 -12.81
C TYR A 184 -6.78 -10.27 -12.42
N ALA A 185 -6.32 -9.98 -11.21
CA ALA A 185 -6.18 -8.63 -10.68
C ALA A 185 -4.69 -8.32 -10.44
N ALA A 186 -4.25 -7.13 -10.86
CA ALA A 186 -2.90 -6.64 -10.64
C ALA A 186 -2.93 -5.15 -10.27
N SER A 187 -2.22 -4.77 -9.20
CA SER A 187 -1.98 -3.37 -8.86
C SER A 187 -1.20 -2.66 -9.96
N ASP A 188 -1.47 -1.38 -10.14
CA ASP A 188 -0.70 -0.53 -11.04
C ASP A 188 0.74 -0.31 -10.57
N GLY A 189 1.10 -0.67 -9.33
CA GLY A 189 2.44 -0.58 -8.77
C GLY A 189 2.69 0.62 -7.85
N TRP A 190 1.71 1.52 -7.68
CA TRP A 190 1.80 2.65 -6.77
C TRP A 190 1.26 2.32 -5.37
N ALA A 191 1.98 2.78 -4.35
CA ALA A 191 1.48 2.85 -2.98
C ALA A 191 1.18 4.31 -2.61
N VAL A 192 0.09 4.54 -1.87
CA VAL A 192 -0.21 5.85 -1.29
C VAL A 192 0.29 5.92 0.15
N PHE A 193 0.98 7.00 0.47
CA PHE A 193 1.46 7.35 1.80
C PHE A 193 0.55 8.42 2.37
N ILE A 194 -0.09 8.16 3.50
CA ILE A 194 -1.03 9.04 4.16
C ILE A 194 -0.46 9.44 5.52
N GLN A 195 -0.31 10.73 5.78
CA GLN A 195 0.16 11.24 7.07
C GLN A 195 -1.01 11.30 8.06
N LEU A 196 -0.91 10.55 9.16
CA LEU A 196 -1.92 10.59 10.22
C LEU A 196 -1.58 11.67 11.23
N HIS A 197 -2.59 12.45 11.63
CA HIS A 197 -2.46 13.46 12.68
C HIS A 197 -2.38 12.80 14.06
N GLN A 198 -1.82 13.54 15.03
CA GLN A 198 -1.87 13.16 16.43
C GLN A 198 -3.32 13.19 16.95
N ALA A 199 -3.63 12.42 17.99
CA ALA A 199 -4.95 12.48 18.62
C ALA A 199 -5.13 13.86 19.29
N GLY A 200 -6.07 14.69 18.80
CA GLY A 200 -6.39 16.01 19.35
C GLY A 200 -6.38 17.17 18.36
N ASP A 201 -5.84 16.98 17.15
CA ASP A 201 -5.64 18.05 16.15
C ASP A 201 -6.69 18.07 15.02
N SER A 202 -7.92 17.61 15.30
CA SER A 202 -9.03 17.61 14.33
C SER A 202 -9.84 18.90 14.40
#